data_AF-A0A7W0NX74-F1
#
_entry.id   AF-A0A7W0NX74-F1
#
_cell.length_a   1.000
_cell.length_b   1.000
_cell.length_c   1.000
_cell.angle_alpha   90.00
_cell.angle_beta   90.00
_cell.angle_gamma   90.00
#
_symmetry.space_group_name_H-M   'P 1'
#
loop_
_entity.id
_entity.type
_entity.pdbx_description
1 polymer ?
#
loop_
_entity_poly.entity_id
_entity_poly.type
_entity_poly.pdbx_seq_one_letter_code
_entity_poly.pdbx_strand_id
1 'polypeptide(L)'
;MHRRQQLLPLRLLLLLMATATVFLLVSNRVEAGVPGPAPMPHLVIAGENLWEIASEINLDRDIRAVIQEIEKLNRLSSTTLQPGQVIMLPAQ
;
A
#
# COMPACT_ATOMS: atom_id res chain seq x y z
N MET A 1 8.93 45.59 -43.11
CA MET A 1 9.74 44.71 -42.23
C MET A 1 8.96 44.15 -41.02
N HIS A 2 7.61 44.17 -40.98
CA HIS A 2 6.81 43.81 -39.78
C HIS A 2 6.14 42.42 -39.78
N ARG A 3 6.05 41.74 -40.93
CA ARG A 3 5.39 40.41 -41.05
C ARG A 3 6.09 39.29 -40.27
N ARG A 4 7.39 39.42 -40.00
CA ARG A 4 8.18 38.43 -39.24
C ARG A 4 7.99 38.52 -37.72
N GLN A 5 7.62 39.70 -37.20
CA GLN A 5 7.46 39.92 -35.75
C GLN A 5 6.10 39.48 -35.21
N GLN A 6 5.06 39.40 -36.07
CA GLN A 6 3.72 38.97 -35.70
C GLN A 6 3.58 37.45 -35.48
N LEU A 7 4.56 36.66 -35.95
CA LEU A 7 4.54 35.20 -35.83
C LEU A 7 5.17 34.69 -34.52
N LEU A 8 5.98 35.52 -33.84
CA LEU A 8 6.59 35.20 -32.54
C LEU A 8 5.56 34.93 -31.43
N PRO A 9 4.52 35.77 -31.21
CA PRO A 9 3.53 35.50 -30.17
C PRO A 9 2.69 34.25 -30.49
N LEU A 10 2.39 34.01 -31.77
CA LEU A 10 1.63 32.82 -32.20
C LEU A 10 2.41 31.53 -31.96
N ARG A 11 3.72 31.53 -32.25
CA ARG A 11 4.60 30.39 -31.98
C ARG A 11 4.75 30.11 -30.49
N LEU A 12 4.88 31.16 -29.67
CA LEU A 12 4.95 31.02 -28.21
C LEU A 12 3.65 30.43 -27.66
N LEU A 13 2.50 30.90 -28.13
CA LEU A 13 1.18 30.38 -27.75
C LEU A 13 1.03 28.89 -28.10
N LEU A 14 1.43 28.50 -29.31
CA LEU A 14 1.37 27.10 -29.75
C LEU A 14 2.30 26.20 -28.92
N LEU A 15 3.47 26.70 -28.53
CA LEU A 15 4.43 25.95 -27.71
C LEU A 15 3.90 25.77 -26.29
N LEU A 16 3.29 26.81 -25.71
CA LEU A 16 2.63 26.73 -24.40
C LEU A 16 1.45 25.74 -24.41
N MET A 17 0.61 25.79 -25.45
CA MET A 17 -0.50 24.85 -25.63
C MET A 17 -0.01 23.40 -25.78
N ALA A 18 1.07 23.19 -26.54
CA ALA A 18 1.68 21.87 -26.67
C ALA A 18 2.23 21.36 -25.33
N THR A 19 2.92 22.20 -24.55
CA THR A 19 3.42 21.82 -23.23
C THR A 19 2.29 21.52 -22.24
N ALA A 20 1.21 22.30 -22.24
CA ALA A 20 0.04 22.05 -21.41
C ALA A 20 -0.65 20.73 -21.79
N THR A 21 -0.74 20.42 -23.08
CA THR A 21 -1.34 19.17 -23.58
C THR A 21 -0.51 17.96 -23.16
N VAL A 22 0.82 18.01 -23.31
CA VAL A 22 1.72 16.94 -22.86
C VAL A 22 1.64 16.76 -21.35
N PHE A 23 1.59 17.85 -20.60
CA PHE A 23 1.44 17.81 -19.15
C PHE A 23 0.13 17.13 -18.72
N LEU A 24 -1.00 17.43 -19.38
CA LEU A 24 -2.29 16.78 -19.13
C LEU A 24 -2.29 15.29 -19.50
N LEU A 25 -1.61 14.91 -20.59
CA LEU A 25 -1.50 13.50 -20.99
C LEU A 25 -0.65 12.66 -20.02
N VAL A 26 0.34 13.27 -19.36
CA VAL A 26 1.20 12.60 -18.37
C VAL A 26 0.57 12.57 -16.97
N SER A 27 -0.28 13.55 -16.63
CA SER A 27 -0.80 13.74 -15.26
C SER A 27 -1.90 12.77 -14.82
N ASN A 28 -2.34 11.84 -15.66
CA ASN A 28 -3.55 11.04 -15.41
C ASN A 28 -3.33 9.71 -14.66
N ARG A 29 -2.28 9.58 -13.85
CA ARG A 29 -2.05 8.36 -13.05
C ARG A 29 -2.09 8.63 -11.55
N VAL A 30 -3.30 8.83 -11.03
CA VAL A 30 -3.60 8.60 -9.60
C VAL A 30 -4.28 7.25 -9.54
N GLU A 31 -3.48 6.20 -9.36
CA GLU A 31 -4.02 4.89 -8.97
C GLU A 31 -4.50 5.03 -7.53
N ALA A 32 -5.81 5.24 -7.37
CA ALA A 32 -6.48 4.95 -6.11
C ALA A 32 -6.41 3.44 -5.91
N GLY A 33 -5.27 2.96 -5.42
CA GLY A 33 -5.16 1.60 -4.94
C GLY A 33 -6.23 1.43 -3.88
N VAL A 34 -7.21 0.56 -4.14
CA VAL A 34 -8.11 0.08 -3.10
C VAL A 34 -7.19 -0.34 -1.96
N PRO A 35 -7.30 0.25 -0.75
CA PRO A 35 -6.46 -0.18 0.35
C PRO A 35 -6.72 -1.69 0.48
N GLY A 36 -5.67 -2.47 0.23
CA GLY A 36 -5.71 -3.90 0.48
C GLY A 36 -6.17 -4.14 1.92
N PRO A 37 -6.68 -5.34 2.23
CA PRO A 37 -7.15 -5.63 3.56
C PRO A 37 -6.05 -5.22 4.56
N ALA A 38 -6.45 -4.49 5.60
CA ALA A 38 -5.52 -3.89 6.54
C ALA A 38 -5.17 -4.93 7.62
N PRO A 39 -3.94 -4.92 8.14
CA PRO A 39 -3.62 -5.68 9.35
C PRO A 39 -4.59 -5.35 10.48
N MET A 40 -5.03 -6.38 11.21
CA MET A 40 -6.00 -6.23 12.31
C MET A 40 -5.34 -6.50 13.66
N PRO A 41 -5.59 -5.68 14.70
CA PRO A 41 -5.10 -5.96 16.03
C PRO A 41 -5.86 -7.13 16.68
N HIS A 42 -5.13 -8.00 17.38
CA HIS A 42 -5.64 -9.12 18.17
C HIS A 42 -5.11 -9.02 19.59
N LEU A 43 -6.00 -9.16 20.57
CA LEU A 43 -5.63 -9.25 21.99
C LEU A 43 -5.44 -10.71 22.36
N VAL A 44 -4.21 -11.09 22.68
CA VAL A 44 -3.89 -12.45 23.11
C VAL A 44 -4.55 -12.75 24.45
N ILE A 45 -5.32 -13.83 24.52
CA ILE A 45 -5.91 -14.35 25.76
C ILE A 45 -5.09 -15.50 26.34
N ALA A 46 -5.36 -15.84 27.61
CA ALA A 46 -4.64 -16.91 28.28
C ALA A 46 -4.87 -18.27 27.59
N GLY A 47 -3.79 -18.94 27.23
CA GLY A 47 -3.82 -20.25 26.58
C GLY A 47 -3.60 -20.21 25.07
N GLU A 48 -3.77 -19.06 24.43
CA GLU A 48 -3.51 -18.91 23.00
C GLU A 48 -2.02 -19.02 22.68
N ASN A 49 -1.74 -19.57 21.50
CA ASN A 49 -0.43 -19.58 20.89
C ASN A 49 -0.52 -19.15 19.42
N LEU A 50 0.63 -18.80 18.81
CA LEU A 50 0.68 -18.37 17.41
C LEU A 50 0.10 -19.39 16.43
N TRP A 51 0.16 -20.68 16.75
CA TRP A 51 -0.34 -21.74 15.87
C TRP A 51 -1.86 -21.75 15.81
N GLU A 52 -2.52 -21.68 16.98
CA GLU A 52 -3.98 -21.59 17.08
C GLU A 52 -4.49 -20.32 16.38
N ILE A 53 -3.91 -19.16 16.71
CA ILE A 53 -4.29 -17.88 16.10
C ILE A 53 -4.10 -17.93 14.58
N ALA A 54 -2.95 -18.43 14.09
CA ALA A 54 -2.69 -18.55 12.66
C ALA A 54 -3.68 -19.48 11.95
N SER A 55 -4.06 -20.57 12.61
CA SER A 55 -5.03 -21.52 12.07
C SER A 55 -6.44 -20.94 11.98
N GLU A 56 -6.85 -20.09 12.93
CA GLU A 56 -8.17 -19.46 12.91
C GLU A 56 -8.29 -18.38 11.84
N ILE A 57 -7.21 -17.65 11.57
CA ILE A 57 -7.25 -16.49 10.69
C ILE A 57 -7.12 -16.84 9.21
N ASN A 58 -6.52 -17.98 8.85
CA ASN A 58 -6.40 -18.35 7.45
C ASN A 58 -6.22 -19.86 7.25
N LEU A 59 -7.34 -20.56 7.08
CA LEU A 59 -7.39 -22.01 6.89
C LEU A 59 -6.93 -22.46 5.49
N ASP A 60 -6.91 -21.55 4.51
CA ASP A 60 -6.58 -21.84 3.12
C ASP A 60 -5.07 -21.72 2.81
N ARG A 61 -4.31 -21.05 3.68
CA ARG A 61 -2.86 -20.85 3.54
C ARG A 61 -2.06 -21.82 4.43
N ASP A 62 -0.80 -22.03 4.05
CA ASP A 62 0.16 -22.73 4.93
C ASP A 62 0.29 -21.96 6.25
N ILE A 63 -0.13 -22.59 7.35
CA ILE A 63 -0.09 -22.05 8.71
C ILE A 63 1.32 -21.54 9.06
N ARG A 64 2.38 -22.22 8.62
CA ARG A 64 3.77 -21.80 8.89
C ARG A 64 4.10 -20.49 8.20
N ALA A 65 3.60 -20.28 6.98
CA ALA A 65 3.80 -19.02 6.27
C ALA A 65 3.05 -17.88 6.96
N VAL A 66 1.84 -18.14 7.47
CA VAL A 66 1.06 -17.17 8.25
C VAL A 66 1.76 -16.82 9.56
N ILE A 67 2.30 -17.80 10.29
CA ILE A 67 3.07 -17.56 11.51
C ILE A 67 4.28 -16.67 11.22
N GLN A 68 5.06 -16.98 10.19
CA GLN A 68 6.23 -16.15 9.80
C GLN A 68 5.83 -14.72 9.45
N GLU A 69 4.65 -14.55 8.85
CA GLU A 69 4.11 -13.23 8.53
C GLU A 69 3.73 -12.46 9.81
N ILE A 70 3.06 -13.12 10.77
CA ILE A 70 2.74 -12.54 12.08
C ILE A 70 4.03 -12.16 12.83
N GLU A 71 5.03 -13.04 12.85
CA GLU A 71 6.32 -12.77 13.49
C GLU A 71 7.00 -11.54 12.91
N LYS A 72 7.06 -11.45 11.58
CA LYS A 72 7.68 -10.32 10.88
C LYS A 72 6.91 -9.02 11.11
N LEU A 73 5.58 -9.08 11.05
CA LEU A 73 4.69 -7.93 11.21
C LEU A 73 4.80 -7.33 12.62
N ASN A 74 4.97 -8.18 13.63
CA ASN A 74 5.06 -7.78 15.03
C ASN A 74 6.48 -7.67 15.58
N ARG A 75 7.49 -8.01 14.77
CA ARG A 75 8.91 -8.12 15.18
C ARG A 75 9.08 -9.01 16.42
N LEU A 76 8.40 -10.15 16.42
CA LEU A 76 8.49 -11.12 17.51
C LEU A 76 9.86 -11.79 17.48
N SER A 77 10.57 -11.72 18.60
CA SER A 77 11.84 -12.45 18.81
C SER A 77 11.63 -13.88 19.33
N SER A 78 10.39 -14.22 19.70
CA SER A 78 9.99 -15.51 20.25
C SER A 78 8.55 -15.82 19.86
N THR A 79 8.24 -17.10 19.70
CA THR A 79 6.89 -17.60 19.42
C THR A 79 5.98 -17.63 20.65
N THR A 80 6.53 -17.36 21.85
CA THR A 80 5.74 -17.33 23.09
C THR A 80 5.03 -16.00 23.23
N LEU A 81 3.69 -16.04 23.22
CA LEU A 81 2.84 -14.88 23.43
C LEU A 81 2.49 -14.73 24.92
N GLN A 82 2.29 -13.48 25.37
CA GLN A 82 1.84 -13.18 26.73
C GLN A 82 0.36 -12.81 26.72
N PRO A 83 -0.44 -13.29 27.69
CA PRO A 83 -1.82 -12.84 27.84
C PRO A 83 -1.89 -11.31 28.03
N GLY A 84 -2.81 -10.66 27.32
CA GLY A 84 -2.93 -9.20 27.28
C GLY A 84 -2.02 -8.51 26.26
N GLN A 85 -1.14 -9.25 25.56
CA GLN A 85 -0.34 -8.71 24.47
C GLN A 85 -1.23 -8.42 23.26
N VAL A 86 -1.04 -7.25 22.64
CA VAL A 86 -1.66 -6.95 21.35
C VAL A 86 -0.69 -7.28 20.23
N ILE A 87 -1.14 -8.11 19.29
CA ILE A 87 -0.41 -8.44 18.06
C ILE A 87 -1.21 -8.00 16.83
N MET A 88 -0.52 -7.69 15.75
CA MET A 88 -1.10 -7.42 14.45
C MET A 88 -1.20 -8.72 13.67
N LEU A 89 -2.37 -9.01 13.15
CA LEU A 89 -2.61 -10.14 12.26
C LEU A 89 -2.47 -9.66 10.81
N PRO A 90 -1.94 -10.51 9.91
CA PRO A 90 -1.95 -10.20 8.49
C PRO A 90 -3.39 -10.06 7.99
N ALA A 91 -3.49 -9.31 6.91
CA ALA A 91 -4.73 -9.14 6.20
C ALA A 91 -5.21 -10.49 5.62
N GLN A 92 -6.51 -10.76 5.71
CA GLN A 92 -7.11 -12.00 5.19
C GLN A 92 -7.49 -11.90 3.73
#